data_AF-E7RNE0-F1
#
_entry.id   AF-E7RNE0-F1
#
_cell.length_a   1.000
_cell.length_b   1.000
_cell.length_c   1.000
_cell.angle_alpha   90.00
_cell.angle_beta   90.00
_cell.angle_gamma   90.00
#
_symmetry.space_group_name_H-M   'P 1'
#
loop_
_entity.id
_entity.type
_entity.pdbx_description
1 polymer ?
#
loop_
_entity_poly.entity_id
_entity_poly.type
_entity_poly.pdbx_seq_one_letter_code
_entity_poly.pdbx_strand_id
1 'polypeptide(L)'
;MEKSGGMWRKLCNFGINNIIKDVRMRFLGHIEAKADTKGRVFLPAAFRKVLQASGEESLVMRKDVFQPCLVIYPENVWNVQMDNLRSRLSRWNADHQQIFRQFVSDVELLTLDGNGRFLIPKRYMKMAHISQAIKLIGMGDTIEIWSNDKGDEPFMEPDVFGKALQDIMNTPSSDIPNKTECR
;
A
#
# COMPACT_ATOMS: atom_id res chain seq x y z
N MET A 1 40.03 54.12 22.57
CA MET A 1 38.95 54.94 21.98
C MET A 1 38.20 54.03 21.01
N GLU A 2 37.46 53.03 21.47
CA GLU A 2 36.14 53.11 22.10
C GLU A 2 35.09 53.76 21.19
N LYS A 3 34.26 52.93 20.55
CA LYS A 3 32.79 53.02 20.65
C LYS A 3 32.19 51.61 20.67
N SER A 4 31.40 51.36 21.72
CA SER A 4 30.34 50.36 21.84
C SER A 4 29.29 50.53 20.73
N GLY A 5 28.36 49.64 20.43
CA GLY A 5 27.85 48.39 20.99
C GLY A 5 26.59 48.01 20.19
N GLY A 6 26.03 46.81 20.38
CA GLY A 6 24.67 46.50 19.92
C GLY A 6 24.46 45.20 19.15
N MET A 7 24.56 44.08 19.86
CA MET A 7 23.58 42.99 19.91
C MET A 7 22.61 42.82 18.71
N TRP A 8 22.87 41.83 17.85
CA TRP A 8 21.81 40.96 17.30
C TRP A 8 22.30 39.51 17.29
N ARG A 9 21.76 38.74 18.23
CA ARG A 9 21.84 37.27 18.25
C ARG A 9 21.25 36.72 16.94
N LYS A 10 22.06 36.08 16.10
CA LYS A 10 21.58 35.03 15.19
C LYS A 10 22.14 33.70 15.66
N LEU A 11 21.42 33.11 16.61
CA LEU A 11 21.49 31.68 16.90
C LEU A 11 20.93 30.94 15.68
N CYS A 12 21.77 30.66 14.69
CA CYS A 12 21.45 29.59 13.72
C CYS A 12 21.88 28.27 14.34
N ASN A 13 21.08 27.80 15.30
CA ASN A 13 21.14 26.42 15.77
C ASN A 13 20.17 25.61 14.91
N PHE A 14 20.59 25.21 13.71
CA PHE A 14 19.84 24.27 12.87
C PHE A 14 20.77 23.20 12.34
N GLY A 15 21.25 22.37 13.26
CA GLY A 15 21.96 21.13 12.99
C GLY A 15 21.27 19.98 13.69
N ILE A 16 19.94 19.89 13.59
CA ILE A 16 19.28 18.61 13.85
C ILE A 16 19.51 17.82 12.56
N ASN A 17 20.49 16.93 12.61
CA ASN A 17 20.64 15.84 11.66
C ASN A 17 19.31 15.09 11.62
N ASN A 18 18.43 15.49 10.71
CA ASN A 18 17.36 14.66 10.21
C ASN A 18 18.04 13.54 9.44
N ILE A 19 18.52 12.53 10.19
CA ILE A 19 18.55 11.17 9.72
C ILE A 19 17.07 10.84 9.48
N ILE A 20 16.55 11.24 8.32
CA ILE A 20 15.33 10.67 7.79
C ILE A 20 15.70 9.21 7.61
N LYS A 21 15.40 8.39 8.63
CA LYS A 21 15.28 6.97 8.43
C LYS A 21 14.17 6.87 7.38
N ASP A 22 14.57 6.65 6.13
CA ASP A 22 13.68 6.18 5.07
C ASP A 22 13.18 4.80 5.54
N VAL A 23 12.23 4.80 6.47
CA VAL A 23 11.58 3.57 6.94
C VAL A 23 10.66 3.18 5.80
N ARG A 24 11.22 2.43 4.85
CA ARG A 24 10.43 1.87 3.76
C ARG A 24 9.40 0.93 4.37
N MET A 25 8.13 1.33 4.28
CA MET A 25 7.01 0.51 4.74
C MET A 25 6.99 -0.80 3.95
N ARG A 26 7.11 -1.93 4.66
CA ARG A 26 7.11 -3.27 4.07
C ARG A 26 6.37 -4.26 4.96
N PHE A 27 5.16 -4.64 4.55
CA PHE A 27 4.43 -5.79 5.01
C PHE A 27 5.06 -7.06 4.42
N LEU A 28 5.39 -8.02 5.29
CA LEU A 28 6.08 -9.25 4.92
C LEU A 28 5.37 -10.46 5.51
N GLY A 29 5.40 -11.56 4.76
CA GLY A 29 4.81 -12.83 5.15
C GLY A 29 3.31 -12.89 4.87
N HIS A 30 2.70 -13.99 5.28
CA HIS A 30 1.27 -14.22 5.16
C HIS A 30 0.71 -14.88 6.41
N ILE A 31 -0.60 -14.81 6.58
CA ILE A 31 -1.31 -15.44 7.69
C ILE A 31 -2.72 -15.80 7.27
N GLU A 32 -3.15 -16.98 7.71
CA GLU A 32 -4.51 -17.43 7.56
C GLU A 32 -5.38 -16.92 8.70
N ALA A 33 -6.57 -16.46 8.37
CA ALA A 33 -7.54 -15.98 9.33
C ALA A 33 -8.96 -16.36 8.90
N LYS A 34 -9.93 -16.08 9.76
CA LYS A 34 -11.34 -16.22 9.44
C LYS A 34 -12.07 -14.91 9.64
N ALA A 35 -12.88 -14.51 8.66
CA ALA A 35 -13.84 -13.45 8.82
C ALA A 35 -15.01 -13.93 9.69
N ASP A 36 -15.43 -13.09 10.64
CA ASP A 36 -16.61 -13.39 11.45
C ASP A 36 -17.91 -13.31 10.62
N THR A 37 -19.06 -13.65 11.21
CA THR A 37 -20.37 -13.62 10.53
C THR A 37 -20.79 -12.23 10.04
N LYS A 38 -20.16 -11.17 10.57
CA LYS A 38 -20.38 -9.78 10.18
C LYS A 38 -19.35 -9.30 9.15
N GLY A 39 -18.31 -10.08 8.85
CA GLY A 39 -17.21 -9.72 7.96
C GLY A 39 -16.04 -9.03 8.67
N ARG A 40 -15.94 -9.09 10.01
CA ARG A 40 -14.81 -8.52 10.74
C ARG A 40 -13.61 -9.45 10.66
N VAL A 41 -12.46 -8.85 10.42
CA VAL A 41 -11.17 -9.52 10.27
C VAL A 41 -10.16 -8.86 11.19
N PHE A 42 -9.33 -9.66 11.83
CA PHE A 42 -8.22 -9.16 12.62
C PHE A 42 -7.04 -8.79 11.73
N LEU A 43 -6.50 -7.58 11.90
CA LEU A 43 -5.27 -7.21 11.23
C LEU A 43 -4.07 -7.81 12.01
N PRO A 44 -3.23 -8.63 11.35
CA PRO A 44 -2.10 -9.31 11.99
C PRO A 44 -1.21 -8.34 12.76
N ALA A 45 -0.72 -8.76 13.93
CA ALA A 45 0.09 -7.89 14.78
C ALA A 45 1.38 -7.40 14.08
N ALA A 46 1.97 -8.23 13.20
CA ALA A 46 3.12 -7.83 12.40
C ALA A 46 2.80 -6.65 11.47
N PHE A 47 1.64 -6.67 10.81
CA PHE A 47 1.22 -5.58 9.92
C PHE A 47 0.84 -4.32 10.70
N ARG A 48 0.15 -4.48 11.85
CA ARG A 48 -0.13 -3.35 12.75
C ARG A 48 1.13 -2.64 13.24
N LYS A 49 2.20 -3.37 13.56
CA LYS A 49 3.49 -2.77 13.94
C LYS A 49 4.10 -1.93 12.81
N VAL A 50 3.97 -2.38 11.57
CA VAL A 50 4.45 -1.63 10.39
C VAL A 50 3.67 -0.33 10.20
N LEU A 51 2.34 -0.36 10.33
CA LEU A 51 1.48 0.83 10.29
C LEU A 51 1.81 1.82 11.42
N GLN A 52 1.95 1.31 12.65
CA GLN A 52 2.30 2.13 13.81
C GLN A 52 3.68 2.79 13.67
N ALA A 53 4.67 2.06 13.15
CA ALA A 53 6.02 2.59 12.93
C ALA A 53 6.08 3.67 11.85
N SER A 54 5.11 3.70 10.94
CA SER A 54 5.01 4.70 9.87
C SER A 54 4.05 5.85 10.19
N GLY A 55 3.27 5.74 11.28
CA GLY A 55 2.28 6.75 11.67
C GLY A 55 1.01 6.73 10.81
N GLU A 56 0.76 5.65 10.07
CA GLU A 56 -0.43 5.50 9.24
C GLU A 56 -1.58 4.89 10.05
N GLU A 57 -2.66 5.66 10.21
CA GLU A 57 -3.87 5.25 10.94
C GLU A 57 -5.05 4.93 10.00
N SER A 58 -5.09 5.59 8.84
CA SER A 58 -6.10 5.41 7.81
C SER A 58 -5.70 4.33 6.82
N LEU A 59 -6.65 3.49 6.46
CA LEU A 59 -6.49 2.45 5.46
C LEU A 59 -7.52 2.63 4.35
N VAL A 60 -7.15 2.23 3.14
CA VAL A 60 -8.01 2.22 1.96
C VAL A 60 -8.10 0.81 1.43
N MET A 61 -9.29 0.33 1.12
CA MET A 61 -9.52 -1.00 0.54
C MET A 61 -10.17 -0.88 -0.83
N ARG A 62 -9.79 -1.76 -1.76
CA ARG A 62 -10.48 -1.98 -3.04
C ARG A 62 -10.30 -3.42 -3.51
N LYS A 63 -11.08 -3.83 -4.52
CA LYS A 63 -10.82 -5.08 -5.25
C LYS A 63 -9.61 -4.90 -6.19
N ASP A 64 -8.76 -5.91 -6.33
CA ASP A 64 -7.68 -5.89 -7.33
C ASP A 64 -8.22 -5.85 -8.78
N VAL A 65 -7.40 -5.34 -9.72
CA VAL A 65 -7.75 -5.24 -11.14
C VAL A 65 -7.66 -6.59 -11.86
N PHE A 66 -6.67 -7.40 -11.51
CA PHE A 66 -6.29 -8.60 -12.23
C PHE A 66 -6.72 -9.88 -11.51
N GLN A 67 -6.88 -9.80 -10.19
CA GLN A 67 -7.13 -10.94 -9.32
C GLN A 67 -8.43 -10.78 -8.51
N PRO A 68 -9.08 -11.90 -8.14
CA PRO A 68 -10.27 -11.87 -7.30
C PRO A 68 -9.91 -11.70 -5.81
N CYS A 69 -9.06 -10.73 -5.47
CA CYS A 69 -8.67 -10.43 -4.09
C CYS A 69 -9.02 -8.98 -3.73
N LEU A 70 -8.97 -8.67 -2.44
CA LEU A 70 -9.03 -7.29 -1.95
C LEU A 70 -7.62 -6.82 -1.61
N VAL A 71 -7.35 -5.54 -1.82
CA VAL A 71 -6.07 -4.92 -1.49
C VAL A 71 -6.32 -3.81 -0.49
N ILE A 72 -5.59 -3.84 0.61
CA ILE A 72 -5.52 -2.78 1.61
C ILE A 72 -4.24 -1.98 1.38
N TYR A 73 -4.43 -0.67 1.29
CA TYR A 73 -3.40 0.34 1.18
C TYR A 73 -3.39 1.16 2.47
N PRO A 74 -2.23 1.44 3.05
CA PRO A 74 -2.02 2.66 3.82
C PRO A 74 -2.44 3.88 3.00
N GLU A 75 -3.05 4.89 3.64
CA GLU A 75 -3.58 6.06 2.93
C GLU A 75 -2.50 6.81 2.13
N ASN A 76 -1.29 6.95 2.68
CA ASN A 76 -0.17 7.56 1.95
C ASN A 76 0.19 6.81 0.66
N VAL A 77 0.24 5.47 0.68
CA VAL A 77 0.50 4.62 -0.49
C VAL A 77 -0.62 4.77 -1.50
N TRP A 78 -1.87 4.77 -1.05
CA TRP A 78 -3.03 4.97 -1.92
C TRP A 78 -2.98 6.30 -2.66
N ASN A 79 -2.65 7.39 -1.96
CA ASN A 79 -2.56 8.72 -2.57
C ASN A 79 -1.48 8.79 -3.64
N VAL A 80 -0.30 8.19 -3.38
CA VAL A 80 0.78 8.10 -4.38
C VAL A 80 0.34 7.31 -5.62
N GLN A 81 -0.36 6.19 -5.44
CA GLN A 81 -0.90 5.39 -6.56
C GLN A 81 -1.94 6.18 -7.37
N MET A 82 -2.83 6.88 -6.68
CA MET A 82 -3.84 7.74 -7.28
C MET A 82 -3.24 8.88 -8.09
N ASP A 83 -2.24 9.57 -7.56
CA ASP A 83 -1.53 10.64 -8.26
C ASP A 83 -0.78 10.10 -9.48
N ASN A 84 -0.15 8.93 -9.36
CA ASN A 84 0.52 8.28 -10.48
C ASN A 84 -0.46 7.95 -11.61
N LEU A 85 -1.58 7.29 -11.29
CA LEU A 85 -2.61 6.96 -12.26
C LEU A 85 -3.19 8.25 -12.87
N ARG A 86 -3.47 9.26 -12.05
CA ARG A 86 -4.07 10.50 -12.52
C ARG A 86 -3.16 11.24 -13.50
N SER A 87 -1.85 11.23 -13.26
CA SER A 87 -0.84 11.88 -14.10
C SER A 87 -0.75 11.29 -15.52
N ARG A 88 -1.12 10.01 -15.69
CA ARG A 88 -1.09 9.30 -16.97
C ARG A 88 -2.38 9.43 -17.77
N LEU A 89 -3.48 9.87 -17.14
CA LEU A 89 -4.80 9.88 -17.72
C LEU A 89 -5.30 11.31 -17.98
N SER A 90 -5.54 11.67 -19.24
CA SER A 90 -6.21 12.92 -19.63
C SER A 90 -7.66 13.05 -19.10
N ARG A 91 -8.05 14.27 -18.68
CA ARG A 91 -9.43 14.63 -18.31
C ARG A 91 -10.36 14.80 -19.50
N TRP A 92 -9.80 14.99 -20.69
CA TRP A 92 -10.53 15.27 -21.94
C TRP A 92 -10.64 14.06 -22.85
N ASN A 93 -10.18 12.89 -22.40
CA ASN A 93 -10.35 11.62 -23.09
C ASN A 93 -11.45 10.81 -22.36
N ALA A 94 -12.51 10.43 -23.09
CA ALA A 94 -13.67 9.75 -22.51
C ALA A 94 -13.31 8.37 -21.93
N ASP A 95 -12.47 7.59 -22.61
CA ASP A 95 -12.03 6.26 -22.18
C ASP A 95 -11.19 6.36 -20.91
N HIS A 96 -10.29 7.34 -20.82
CA HIS A 96 -9.51 7.60 -19.62
C HIS A 96 -10.40 7.96 -18.42
N GLN A 97 -11.52 8.66 -18.64
CA GLN A 97 -12.49 8.92 -17.57
C GLN A 97 -13.29 7.68 -17.18
N GLN A 98 -13.56 6.76 -18.10
CA GLN A 98 -14.19 5.48 -17.76
C GLN A 98 -13.24 4.60 -16.95
N ILE A 99 -11.97 4.48 -17.36
CA ILE A 99 -10.94 3.73 -16.62
C ILE A 99 -10.81 4.28 -15.20
N PHE A 100 -10.68 5.60 -15.05
CA PHE A 100 -10.56 6.20 -13.72
C PHE A 100 -11.80 5.96 -12.86
N ARG A 101 -13.01 6.11 -13.43
CA ARG A 101 -14.27 5.80 -12.73
C ARG A 101 -14.31 4.37 -12.24
N GLN A 102 -13.93 3.41 -13.07
CA GLN A 102 -13.89 2.00 -12.70
C GLN A 102 -12.83 1.69 -11.64
N PHE A 103 -11.68 2.37 -11.69
CA PHE A 103 -10.61 2.16 -10.71
C PHE A 103 -11.00 2.63 -9.31
N VAL A 104 -11.73 3.76 -9.22
CA VAL A 104 -12.11 4.37 -7.94
C VAL A 104 -13.50 3.97 -7.43
N SER A 105 -14.33 3.30 -8.25
CA SER A 105 -15.72 2.98 -7.90
C SER A 105 -15.85 2.09 -6.68
N ASP A 106 -14.86 1.22 -6.47
CA ASP A 106 -14.86 0.19 -5.43
C ASP A 106 -13.88 0.51 -4.30
N VAL A 107 -13.55 1.78 -4.09
CA VAL A 107 -12.67 2.24 -3.01
C VAL A 107 -13.47 2.48 -1.73
N GLU A 108 -12.96 2.01 -0.61
CA GLU A 108 -13.58 2.17 0.71
C GLU A 108 -12.54 2.50 1.78
N LEU A 109 -12.85 3.46 2.64
CA LEU A 109 -12.02 3.76 3.81
C LEU A 109 -12.26 2.73 4.91
N LEU A 110 -11.17 2.22 5.46
CA LEU A 110 -11.17 1.29 6.57
C LEU A 110 -10.57 1.95 7.82
N THR A 111 -11.15 1.62 8.97
CA THR A 111 -10.63 1.97 10.28
C THR A 111 -10.48 0.70 11.11
N LEU A 112 -9.44 0.67 11.95
CA LEU A 112 -9.25 -0.41 12.90
C LEU A 112 -9.99 -0.08 14.20
N ASP A 113 -10.71 -1.06 14.74
CA ASP A 113 -11.27 -0.95 16.10
C ASP A 113 -10.14 -1.01 17.15
N GLY A 114 -10.47 -0.74 18.42
CA GLY A 114 -9.50 -0.81 19.53
C GLY A 114 -8.86 -2.20 19.73
N ASN A 115 -9.41 -3.24 19.12
CA ASN A 115 -8.85 -4.60 19.13
C ASN A 115 -8.03 -4.90 17.86
N GLY A 116 -7.83 -3.94 16.96
CA GLY A 116 -7.09 -4.11 15.72
C GLY A 116 -7.86 -4.89 14.65
N ARG A 117 -9.19 -4.88 14.66
CA ARG A 117 -10.04 -5.50 13.64
C ARG A 117 -10.62 -4.44 12.71
N PHE A 118 -10.80 -4.80 11.44
CA PHE A 118 -11.53 -4.01 10.46
C PHE A 118 -12.73 -4.80 9.94
N LEU A 119 -13.70 -4.10 9.36
CA LEU A 119 -14.87 -4.70 8.73
C LEU A 119 -14.65 -4.76 7.22
N ILE A 120 -14.86 -5.93 6.63
CA ILE A 120 -15.00 -6.08 5.17
C ILE A 120 -16.49 -6.15 4.87
N PRO A 121 -17.08 -5.15 4.19
CA PRO A 121 -18.49 -5.22 3.84
C PRO A 121 -18.78 -6.41 2.91
N LYS A 122 -19.98 -6.98 3.07
CA LYS A 122 -20.39 -8.20 2.33
C LYS A 122 -20.29 -8.07 0.81
N ARG A 123 -20.45 -6.85 0.26
CA ARG A 123 -20.28 -6.59 -1.17
C ARG A 123 -18.86 -6.93 -1.64
N TYR A 124 -17.83 -6.55 -0.88
CA TYR A 124 -16.43 -6.81 -1.19
C TYR A 124 -16.07 -8.28 -1.02
N MET A 125 -16.57 -8.92 0.04
CA MET A 125 -16.40 -10.36 0.24
C MET A 125 -16.96 -11.13 -0.96
N LYS A 126 -18.16 -10.77 -1.45
CA LYS A 126 -18.75 -11.38 -2.65
C LYS A 126 -17.91 -11.13 -3.91
N MET A 127 -17.41 -9.91 -4.08
CA MET A 127 -16.59 -9.53 -5.24
C MET A 127 -15.24 -10.24 -5.33
N ALA A 128 -14.67 -10.63 -4.18
CA ALA A 128 -13.42 -11.36 -4.03
C ALA A 128 -13.62 -12.87 -3.74
N HIS A 129 -14.85 -13.37 -3.88
CA HIS A 129 -15.18 -14.78 -3.61
C HIS A 129 -14.75 -15.30 -2.23
N ILE A 130 -14.78 -14.42 -1.22
CA ILE A 130 -14.48 -14.75 0.17
C ILE A 130 -15.78 -15.20 0.85
N SER A 131 -15.78 -16.42 1.42
CA SER A 131 -16.84 -16.87 2.30
C SER A 131 -16.53 -16.55 3.76
N GLN A 132 -15.53 -17.21 4.35
CA GLN A 132 -15.04 -16.95 5.71
C GLN A 132 -13.54 -17.18 5.84
N ALA A 133 -12.98 -18.22 5.22
CA ALA A 133 -11.55 -18.48 5.30
C ALA A 133 -10.81 -17.47 4.41
N ILE A 134 -9.82 -16.81 4.99
CA ILE A 134 -9.04 -15.79 4.27
C ILE A 134 -7.54 -16.01 4.49
N LYS A 135 -6.76 -15.53 3.54
CA LYS A 135 -5.31 -15.41 3.63
C LYS A 135 -4.91 -13.96 3.42
N LEU A 136 -4.23 -13.40 4.42
CA LEU A 136 -3.66 -12.06 4.36
C LEU A 136 -2.20 -12.17 3.93
N ILE A 137 -1.79 -11.45 2.89
CA ILE A 137 -0.44 -11.52 2.31
C ILE A 137 0.15 -10.11 2.26
N GLY A 138 1.34 -9.91 2.83
CA GLY A 138 2.08 -8.66 2.70
C GLY A 138 2.77 -8.59 1.33
N MET A 139 2.47 -7.54 0.55
CA MET A 139 2.95 -7.36 -0.83
C MET A 139 3.93 -6.19 -0.96
N GLY A 140 4.73 -5.95 0.08
CA GLY A 140 5.56 -4.75 0.16
C GLY A 140 4.79 -3.63 0.88
N ASP A 141 4.34 -2.59 0.17
CA ASP A 141 3.66 -1.44 0.79
C ASP A 141 2.13 -1.61 0.92
N THR A 142 1.61 -2.77 0.53
CA THR A 142 0.19 -3.13 0.59
C THR A 142 -0.04 -4.50 1.21
N ILE A 143 -1.30 -4.80 1.53
CA ILE A 143 -1.73 -6.09 2.07
C ILE A 143 -2.85 -6.62 1.19
N GLU A 144 -2.72 -7.83 0.67
CA GLU A 144 -3.79 -8.51 -0.06
C GLU A 144 -4.58 -9.43 0.86
N ILE A 145 -5.88 -9.55 0.58
CA ILE A 145 -6.82 -10.45 1.24
C ILE A 145 -7.41 -11.36 0.18
N TRP A 146 -7.08 -12.63 0.31
CA TRP A 146 -7.51 -13.71 -0.58
C TRP A 146 -8.54 -14.59 0.12
N SER A 147 -9.43 -15.19 -0.65
CA SER A 147 -10.19 -16.35 -0.18
C SER A 147 -9.24 -17.53 0.04
N ASN A 148 -9.37 -18.21 1.17
CA ASN A 148 -8.61 -19.44 1.47
C ASN A 148 -9.52 -20.67 1.54
N ASP A 149 -10.66 -20.63 0.84
CA ASP A 149 -11.66 -21.70 0.89
C ASP A 149 -11.16 -23.00 0.21
N LYS A 150 -10.23 -22.89 -0.73
CA LYS A 150 -9.65 -24.03 -1.47
C LYS A 150 -8.28 -24.49 -0.95
N GLY A 151 -7.71 -23.79 0.03
CA GLY A 151 -6.37 -24.04 0.55
C GLY A 151 -5.26 -23.40 -0.27
N ASP A 152 -4.02 -23.73 0.10
CA ASP A 152 -2.80 -23.12 -0.42
C ASP A 152 -2.41 -23.70 -1.79
N GLU A 153 -2.83 -23.02 -2.86
CA GLU A 153 -2.33 -23.22 -4.22
C GLU A 153 -1.31 -22.12 -4.58
N PRO A 154 -0.19 -22.45 -5.23
CA PRO A 154 0.75 -21.45 -5.69
C PRO A 154 0.11 -20.59 -6.79
N PHE A 155 0.41 -19.29 -6.81
CA PHE A 155 -0.09 -18.38 -7.86
C PHE A 155 0.44 -18.70 -9.26
N MET A 156 1.57 -19.40 -9.32
CA MET A 156 2.23 -19.82 -10.55
C MET A 156 2.95 -21.14 -10.30
N GLU A 157 2.93 -22.02 -11.30
CA GLU A 157 3.69 -23.27 -11.25
C GLU A 157 5.19 -22.99 -11.00
N PRO A 158 5.86 -23.76 -10.13
CA PRO A 158 7.24 -23.47 -9.70
C PRO A 158 8.23 -23.29 -10.86
N ASP A 159 8.14 -24.13 -11.88
CA ASP A 159 9.04 -24.07 -13.05
C ASP A 159 8.79 -22.83 -13.90
N VAL A 160 7.52 -22.45 -14.08
CA VAL A 160 7.13 -21.24 -14.81
C VAL A 160 7.59 -19.99 -14.05
N PHE A 161 7.41 -19.99 -12.73
CA PHE A 161 7.86 -18.92 -11.85
C PHE A 161 9.37 -18.74 -11.88
N GLY A 162 10.13 -19.83 -11.75
CA GLY A 162 11.60 -19.79 -11.78
C GLY A 162 12.12 -19.20 -13.09
N LYS A 163 11.55 -19.61 -14.23
CA LYS A 163 11.93 -19.08 -15.54
C LYS A 163 11.57 -17.60 -15.70
N ALA A 164 10.33 -17.22 -15.38
CA ALA A 164 9.88 -15.83 -15.50
C ALA A 164 10.71 -14.89 -14.61
N LEU A 165 11.03 -15.31 -13.38
CA LEU A 165 11.89 -14.54 -12.48
C LEU A 165 13.31 -14.39 -13.04
N GLN A 166 13.90 -15.46 -13.58
CA GLN A 166 15.22 -15.41 -14.19
C GLN A 166 15.26 -14.42 -15.38
N ASP A 167 14.24 -14.45 -16.24
CA ASP A 167 14.15 -13.55 -17.41
C ASP A 167 14.06 -12.07 -16.99
N ILE A 168 13.26 -11.76 -15.96
CA ILE A 168 13.13 -10.40 -15.40
C ILE A 168 14.47 -9.93 -14.84
N MET A 169 15.17 -10.79 -14.08
CA MET A 169 16.42 -10.41 -13.42
C MET A 169 17.62 -10.26 -14.38
N ASN A 170 17.59 -10.95 -15.53
CA ASN A 170 18.64 -10.87 -16.55
C ASN A 170 18.45 -9.67 -17.51
N THR A 171 17.29 -9.04 -17.52
CA THR A 171 17.02 -7.86 -18.36
C THR A 171 17.63 -6.61 -17.71
N PRO A 172 18.54 -5.88 -18.38
CA PRO A 172 19.18 -4.70 -17.79
C PRO A 172 18.17 -3.58 -17.52
N SER A 173 18.30 -2.92 -16.36
CA SER A 173 17.40 -1.89 -15.83
C SER A 173 17.52 -0.52 -16.54
N SER A 174 17.65 -0.47 -17.86
CA SER A 174 17.99 0.77 -18.58
C SER A 174 16.84 1.76 -18.79
N ASP A 175 15.61 1.49 -18.32
CA ASP A 175 14.44 2.32 -18.62
C ASP A 175 13.73 2.92 -17.38
N ILE A 176 14.41 3.06 -16.24
CA ILE A 176 13.86 3.84 -15.11
C ILE A 176 14.34 5.29 -15.27
N PRO A 177 13.50 6.25 -15.70
CA PRO A 177 13.89 7.65 -15.71
C PRO A 177 14.12 8.09 -14.27
N ASN A 178 15.40 8.27 -13.91
CA ASN A 178 15.82 8.99 -12.72
C ASN A 178 15.30 10.44 -12.83
N LYS A 179 14.09 10.70 -12.34
CA LYS A 179 13.64 12.07 -12.06
C LYS A 179 14.31 12.55 -10.77
N THR A 180 15.59 12.91 -10.86
CA THR A 180 16.18 13.88 -9.92
C THR A 180 17.28 14.68 -10.62
N GLU A 181 16.89 15.56 -11.54
CA GLU A 181 17.65 16.79 -11.79
C GLU A 181 16.64 17.94 -11.84
N CYS A 182 16.46 18.61 -10.70
CA CYS A 182 16.07 20.02 -10.73
C CYS A 182 17.34 20.80 -11.09
N ARG A 183 17.35 21.41 -12.27
CA ARG A 183 18.17 22.58 -12.57
C ARG A 183 17.32 23.82 -12.39
#